data_AF-A0AAP2GQ85-F1
#
_entry.id   AF-A0AAP2GQ85-F1
#
_cell.length_a   1.000
_cell.length_b   1.000
_cell.length_c   1.000
_cell.angle_alpha   90.00
_cell.angle_beta   90.00
_cell.angle_gamma   90.00
#
_symmetry.space_group_name_H-M   'P 1'
#
loop_
_entity.id
_entity.type
_entity.pdbx_description
1 polymer ?
#
loop_
_entity_poly.entity_id
_entity_poly.type
_entity_poly.pdbx_seq_one_letter_code
_entity_poly.pdbx_strand_id
1 'polypeptide(L)'
;MENPFEEITQKLDTLIKDVAELKKNGPCQPSRITFTEFCKSQNITRPTGYAWADRGLIKMEKIGGRNFVISDSILVKSKYQRQPQQA
;
A
#
# COMPACT_ATOMS: atom_id res chain seq x y z
N MET A 1 18.95 -30.87 32.23
CA MET A 1 19.50 -29.62 31.69
C MET A 1 19.07 -29.57 30.25
N GLU A 2 18.13 -28.69 29.91
CA GLU A 2 17.77 -28.49 28.50
C GLU A 2 19.02 -28.00 27.76
N ASN A 3 19.31 -28.65 26.64
CA ASN A 3 20.53 -28.38 25.88
C ASN A 3 20.30 -27.07 25.12
N PRO A 4 21.03 -25.98 25.43
CA PRO A 4 20.77 -24.66 24.82
C PRO A 4 20.90 -24.68 23.29
N PHE A 5 21.60 -25.67 22.73
CA PHE A 5 21.71 -25.89 21.30
C PHE A 5 20.40 -26.34 20.64
N GLU A 6 19.58 -27.15 21.32
CA GLU A 6 18.28 -27.59 20.79
C GLU A 6 17.28 -26.43 20.75
N GLU A 7 17.30 -25.57 21.78
CA GLU A 7 16.45 -24.38 21.84
C GLU A 7 16.78 -23.37 20.74
N ILE A 8 18.08 -23.15 20.47
CA ILE A 8 18.55 -22.28 19.39
C ILE A 8 18.12 -22.86 18.02
N THR A 9 18.23 -24.18 17.84
CA THR A 9 17.86 -24.84 16.58
C THR A 9 16.35 -24.73 16.32
N GLN A 10 15.50 -24.94 17.33
CA GLN A 10 14.05 -24.75 17.21
C GLN A 10 13.65 -23.30 16.89
N LYS A 11 14.34 -22.33 17.48
CA LYS A 11 14.14 -20.90 17.18
C LYS A 11 14.52 -20.57 15.73
N LEU A 12 15.62 -21.14 15.24
CA LEU A 12 16.05 -20.99 13.84
C LEU A 12 15.03 -21.60 12.85
N ASP A 13 14.54 -22.80 13.12
CA ASP A 13 13.54 -23.46 12.27
C ASP A 13 12.22 -22.68 12.21
N THR A 14 11.79 -22.11 13.33
CA THR A 14 10.60 -21.25 13.38
C THR A 14 10.81 -19.99 12.53
N LEU A 15 11.97 -19.33 12.67
CA LEU A 15 12.29 -18.13 11.89
C LEU A 15 12.33 -18.41 10.38
N ILE A 16 12.88 -19.55 9.97
CA ILE A 16 12.95 -19.97 8.57
C ILE A 16 11.54 -20.17 8.00
N LYS A 17 10.63 -20.80 8.76
CA LYS A 17 9.22 -20.98 8.35
C LYS A 17 8.49 -19.64 8.22
N ASP A 18 8.64 -18.75 9.20
CA ASP A 18 8.02 -17.42 9.17
C ASP A 18 8.50 -16.61 7.96
N VAL A 19 9.80 -16.63 7.67
CA VAL A 19 10.37 -15.97 6.48
C VAL A 19 9.85 -16.59 5.18
N ALA A 20 9.66 -17.91 5.14
CA ALA A 20 9.08 -18.59 3.98
C ALA A 20 7.60 -18.21 3.77
N GLU A 21 6.81 -18.10 4.83
CA GLU A 21 5.43 -17.65 4.77
C GLU A 21 5.32 -16.18 4.34
N LEU A 22 6.17 -15.30 4.88
CA LEU A 22 6.25 -13.90 4.46
C LEU A 22 6.63 -13.77 2.98
N LYS A 23 7.53 -14.62 2.47
CA LYS A 23 7.84 -14.68 1.02
C LYS A 23 6.68 -15.20 0.19
N LYS A 24 5.91 -16.16 0.71
CA LYS A 24 4.76 -16.76 0.02
C LYS A 24 3.58 -15.80 -0.10
N ASN A 25 3.40 -14.91 0.88
CA ASN A 25 2.44 -13.81 0.83
C ASN A 25 2.88 -12.68 -0.12
N GLY A 26 4.12 -12.74 -0.65
CA GLY A 26 4.70 -11.75 -1.54
C GLY A 26 4.86 -10.37 -0.87
N PRO A 27 5.64 -9.45 -1.47
CA PRO A 27 5.41 -8.04 -1.18
C PRO A 27 3.93 -7.77 -1.44
N CYS A 28 3.22 -7.18 -0.47
CA CYS A 28 1.86 -6.70 -0.67
C CYS A 28 1.88 -5.90 -1.97
N GLN A 29 1.33 -6.46 -3.05
CA GLN A 29 1.43 -5.79 -4.34
C GLN A 29 0.74 -4.45 -4.17
N PRO A 30 1.36 -3.34 -4.59
CA PRO A 30 0.73 -2.05 -4.47
C PRO A 30 -0.63 -2.12 -5.14
N SER A 31 -1.68 -1.87 -4.35
CA SER A 31 -3.03 -1.93 -4.89
C SER A 31 -3.14 -0.85 -5.96
N ARG A 32 -3.58 -1.27 -7.17
CA ARG A 32 -3.75 -0.36 -8.30
C ARG A 32 -5.24 -0.05 -8.43
N ILE A 33 -5.55 1.23 -8.51
CA ILE A 33 -6.90 1.72 -8.82
C ILE A 33 -6.86 2.47 -10.14
N THR A 34 -7.89 2.39 -10.98
CA THR A 34 -7.88 3.19 -12.21
C THR A 34 -7.89 4.68 -11.87
N PHE A 35 -7.27 5.52 -12.71
CA PHE A 35 -7.26 6.96 -12.47
C PHE A 35 -8.67 7.56 -12.39
N THR A 36 -9.62 6.99 -13.12
CA THR A 36 -11.03 7.42 -13.06
C THR A 36 -11.68 7.06 -11.73
N GLU A 37 -11.46 5.85 -11.22
CA GLU A 37 -11.96 5.43 -9.90
C GLU A 37 -11.30 6.22 -8.77
N PHE A 38 -10.01 6.51 -8.87
CA PHE A 38 -9.31 7.38 -7.93
C PHE A 38 -9.94 8.78 -7.87
N CYS A 39 -10.19 9.41 -9.01
CA CYS A 39 -10.83 10.73 -9.03
C CYS A 39 -12.22 10.69 -8.37
N LYS A 40 -13.00 9.61 -8.60
CA LYS A 40 -14.30 9.41 -7.96
C LYS A 40 -14.17 9.22 -6.45
N SER A 41 -13.23 8.40 -5.98
CA SER A 41 -13.05 8.11 -4.55
C SER A 41 -12.57 9.34 -3.76
N GLN A 42 -11.77 10.19 -4.39
CA GLN A 42 -11.29 11.44 -3.79
C GLN A 42 -12.27 12.61 -3.99
N ASN A 43 -13.37 12.41 -4.71
CA ASN A 43 -14.30 13.48 -5.09
C ASN A 43 -13.60 14.67 -5.78
N ILE A 44 -12.70 14.39 -6.72
CA ILE A 44 -11.96 15.38 -7.50
C ILE A 44 -12.21 15.24 -9.00
N THR A 45 -11.98 16.33 -9.74
CA THR A 45 -12.03 16.30 -11.20
C THR A 45 -10.75 15.69 -11.79
N ARG A 46 -10.83 15.22 -13.04
CA ARG A 46 -9.66 14.70 -13.77
C ARG A 46 -8.51 15.72 -13.87
N PRO A 47 -8.74 17.01 -14.19
CA PRO A 47 -7.68 18.01 -14.17
C PRO A 47 -6.97 18.12 -12.81
N THR A 48 -7.73 18.11 -11.71
CA THR A 48 -7.15 18.13 -10.35
C THR A 48 -6.30 16.89 -10.10
N GLY A 49 -6.77 15.70 -10.48
CA GLY A 49 -6.00 14.46 -10.36
C GLY A 49 -4.69 14.50 -11.17
N TYR A 50 -4.70 15.07 -12.38
CA TYR A 50 -3.48 15.24 -13.18
C TYR A 50 -2.52 16.25 -12.55
N ALA A 51 -3.03 17.34 -11.99
CA ALA A 51 -2.21 18.30 -11.25
C ALA A 51 -1.57 17.66 -10.00
N TRP A 52 -2.24 16.71 -9.35
CA TRP A 52 -1.65 15.96 -8.23
C TRP A 52 -0.54 15.02 -8.68
N ALA A 53 -0.71 14.37 -9.84
CA ALA A 53 0.33 13.52 -10.41
C ALA A 53 1.56 14.34 -10.83
N ASP A 54 1.34 15.50 -11.47
CA ASP A 54 2.40 16.43 -11.89
C ASP A 54 3.20 16.96 -10.70
N ARG A 55 2.52 17.21 -9.58
CA ARG A 55 3.13 17.60 -8.29
C ARG A 55 3.74 16.44 -7.50
N GLY A 56 3.67 15.21 -8.01
CA GLY A 56 4.20 14.02 -7.33
C GLY A 56 3.44 13.58 -6.07
N LEU A 57 2.20 14.05 -5.87
CA LEU A 57 1.37 13.68 -4.72
C LEU A 57 0.75 12.27 -4.86
N ILE A 58 0.67 11.80 -6.09
CA ILE A 58 0.25 10.44 -6.45
C ILE A 58 1.19 9.87 -7.51
N LYS A 59 1.46 8.57 -7.44
CA LYS A 59 2.21 7.87 -8.48
C LYS A 59 1.24 7.26 -9.48
N MET A 60 1.45 7.54 -10.77
CA MET A 60 0.68 6.93 -11.85
C MET A 60 1.50 5.94 -12.68
N GLU A 61 0.86 4.87 -13.12
CA GLU A 61 1.40 3.91 -14.08
C GLU A 61 0.48 3.79 -15.29
N LYS A 62 1.05 3.60 -16.49
CA LYS A 62 0.30 3.36 -17.72
C LYS A 62 0.41 1.89 -18.11
N ILE A 63 -0.73 1.18 -18.15
CA ILE A 63 -0.80 -0.25 -18.49
C ILE A 63 -1.88 -0.43 -19.55
N GLY A 64 -1.51 -0.97 -20.73
CA GLY A 64 -2.47 -1.22 -21.81
C GLY A 64 -3.28 0.00 -22.26
N GLY A 65 -2.67 1.20 -22.21
CA GLY A 65 -3.33 2.47 -22.55
C GLY A 65 -4.18 3.09 -21.44
N ARG A 66 -4.32 2.44 -20.29
CA ARG A 66 -5.06 2.96 -19.12
C ARG A 66 -4.09 3.50 -18.07
N ASN A 67 -4.50 4.58 -17.40
CA ASN A 67 -3.75 5.16 -16.28
C ASN A 67 -4.27 4.56 -14.96
N PHE A 68 -3.34 4.13 -14.11
CA PHE A 68 -3.58 3.58 -12.79
C PHE A 68 -2.85 4.41 -11.75
N VAL A 69 -3.42 4.54 -10.56
CA VAL A 69 -2.79 5.14 -9.39
C VAL A 69 -2.35 4.01 -8.45
N ILE A 70 -1.13 4.09 -7.94
CA ILE A 70 -0.60 3.16 -6.93
C ILE A 70 -1.06 3.65 -5.55
N SER A 71 -1.99 2.93 -4.90
CA SER A 71 -2.63 3.38 -3.66
C SER A 71 -1.65 3.58 -2.50
N ASP A 72 -0.58 2.78 -2.43
CA ASP A 72 0.43 2.86 -1.36
C ASP A 72 1.31 4.11 -1.46
N SER A 73 1.18 4.87 -2.55
CA SER A 73 1.93 6.10 -2.81
C SER A 73 1.09 7.38 -2.66
N ILE A 74 -0.17 7.26 -2.21
CA ILE A 74 -1.03 8.43 -1.99
C ILE A 74 -0.51 9.16 -0.74
N LEU A 75 0.35 10.17 -0.97
CA LEU A 75 0.88 11.05 0.07
C LEU A 75 -0.16 12.04 0.59
N VAL A 76 -1.38 12.00 0.07
CA VAL A 76 -2.53 12.74 0.58
C VAL A 76 -2.98 12.10 1.90
N LYS A 77 -2.15 12.23 2.93
CA LYS A 77 -2.57 12.02 4.33
C LYS A 77 -3.79 12.88 4.59
N SER A 78 -4.98 12.28 4.60
CA SER A 78 -5.88 12.24 5.76
C SER A 78 -5.96 13.50 6.66
N LYS A 79 -5.91 14.71 6.10
CA LYS A 79 -6.20 15.96 6.83
C LYS A 79 -7.62 16.50 6.59
N TYR A 80 -8.40 15.85 5.74
CA TYR A 80 -9.77 16.26 5.41
C TYR A 80 -10.85 15.22 5.69
N GLN A 81 -10.54 14.20 6.51
CA GLN A 81 -11.59 13.41 7.14
C GLN A 81 -12.18 14.29 8.25
N ARG A 82 -13.18 15.13 7.89
CA ARG A 82 -13.96 15.87 8.88
C ARG A 82 -14.50 14.83 9.86
N GLN A 83 -14.00 14.84 11.10
CA GLN A 83 -14.74 14.25 12.19
C GLN A 83 -16.12 14.93 12.18
N PRO A 84 -17.24 14.19 12.18
CA PRO A 84 -18.52 14.83 12.42
C PRO A 84 -18.41 15.49 13.79
N GLN A 85 -18.48 16.82 13.83
CA GLN A 85 -18.70 17.54 15.09
C GLN A 85 -20.03 17.02 15.63
N GLN A 86 -19.97 16.23 16.69
CA GLN A 86 -21.16 15.91 17.46
C GLN A 86 -21.67 17.22 18.06
N ALA A 87 -22.94 17.51 17.74
CA ALA A 87 -23.70 18.63 18.26
C ALA A 87 -24.06 18.44 19.74
#